data_AF-A0A091NRZ6-F1
#
_entry.id   AF-A0A091NRZ6-F1
#
_cell.length_a   1.000
_cell.length_b   1.000
_cell.length_c   1.000
_cell.angle_alpha   90.00
_cell.angle_beta   90.00
_cell.angle_gamma   90.00
#
_symmetry.space_group_name_H-M   'P 1'
#
loop_
_entity.id
_entity.type
_entity.pdbx_description
1 polymer ?
#
loop_
_entity_poly.entity_id
_entity_poly.type
_entity_poly.pdbx_seq_one_letter_code
_entity_poly.pdbx_strand_id
1 'polypeptide(L)'
;LALGNVISALGDQSKKVVHVPYRDSKLTRLLQDSLGGNSQTIMIACVSPSDRDFMETLNTLKYANRARNIKNKVVVNQDKTSQQISALRAEIARLQMELMEYKAGKRVIGEDGSEGYSDLFRENAMLQKENSALRMRVKAMQEAIDAINNRVTHLMSQEANLMLAKAGDGNEAIGALIQNYIREIEELR
;
A
#
# COMPACT_ATOMS: atom_id res chain seq x y z
N LEU A 1 14.85 -17.53 50.06
CA LEU A 1 15.38 -17.08 48.75
C LEU A 1 14.88 -17.99 47.61
N ALA A 2 13.64 -17.86 47.15
CA ALA A 2 13.12 -18.72 46.07
C ALA A 2 13.76 -18.43 44.70
N LEU A 3 13.89 -17.15 44.33
CA LEU A 3 14.45 -16.74 43.04
C LEU A 3 15.93 -17.16 42.88
N GLY A 4 16.72 -17.05 43.95
CA GLY A 4 18.12 -17.48 43.93
C GLY A 4 18.31 -18.98 43.74
N ASN A 5 17.39 -19.80 44.25
CA ASN A 5 17.40 -21.25 44.03
C ASN A 5 17.11 -21.58 42.56
N VAL A 6 16.10 -20.93 41.98
CA VAL A 6 15.76 -21.08 40.55
C VAL A 6 16.94 -20.67 39.66
N ILE A 7 17.55 -19.52 39.90
CA ILE A 7 18.70 -19.06 39.09
C ILE A 7 19.91 -19.97 39.26
N SER A 8 20.18 -20.44 40.47
CA SER A 8 21.31 -21.36 40.70
C SER A 8 21.09 -22.71 40.01
N ALA A 9 19.85 -23.20 40.00
CA ALA A 9 19.48 -24.43 39.30
C ALA A 9 19.62 -24.28 37.78
N LEU A 10 19.21 -23.15 37.21
CA LEU A 10 19.27 -22.93 35.75
C LEU A 10 20.66 -22.50 35.25
N GLY A 11 21.46 -21.85 36.08
CA GLY A 11 22.77 -21.30 35.71
C GLY A 11 23.93 -22.31 35.78
N ASP A 12 23.75 -23.46 36.43
CA ASP A 12 24.77 -24.50 36.55
C ASP A 12 24.70 -25.47 35.35
N GLN A 13 25.55 -25.24 34.35
CA GLN A 13 25.61 -26.05 33.12
C GLN A 13 26.12 -27.48 33.37
N SER A 14 26.79 -27.73 34.50
CA SER A 14 27.34 -29.05 34.83
C SER A 14 26.27 -30.03 35.31
N LYS A 15 25.14 -29.52 35.81
CA LYS A 15 24.05 -30.32 36.33
C LYS A 15 22.90 -30.35 35.32
N LYS A 16 22.55 -31.56 34.87
CA LYS A 16 21.24 -31.78 34.27
C LYS A 16 20.19 -31.62 35.37
N VAL A 17 19.64 -30.41 35.50
CA VAL A 17 18.61 -30.14 36.48
C VAL A 17 17.29 -30.79 36.03
N VAL A 18 16.87 -31.80 36.80
CA VAL A 18 15.62 -32.55 36.56
C VAL A 18 14.39 -31.74 37.00
N HIS A 19 14.52 -30.92 38.04
CA HIS A 19 13.43 -30.11 38.56
C HIS A 19 13.92 -28.73 39.00
N VAL A 20 13.25 -27.68 38.49
CA VAL A 20 13.50 -26.28 38.88
C VAL A 20 12.34 -25.81 39.76
N PRO A 21 12.60 -25.31 40.98
CA PRO A 21 11.56 -25.06 41.99
C PRO A 21 10.82 -23.72 41.77
N TYR A 22 10.19 -23.51 40.60
CA TYR A 22 9.40 -22.30 40.35
C TYR A 22 8.20 -22.16 41.30
N ARG A 23 7.73 -23.28 41.87
CA ARG A 23 6.54 -23.33 42.73
C ARG A 23 6.77 -22.79 44.14
N ASP A 24 8.02 -22.58 44.55
CA ASP A 24 8.37 -22.12 45.90
C ASP A 24 7.90 -20.68 46.18
N SER A 25 7.62 -19.89 45.13
CA SER A 25 7.04 -18.55 45.28
C SER A 25 6.12 -18.18 44.12
N LYS A 26 5.16 -17.28 44.37
CA LYS A 26 4.31 -16.72 43.30
C LYS A 26 5.14 -15.94 42.28
N LEU A 27 6.16 -15.22 42.72
CA LEU A 27 7.06 -14.45 41.85
C LEU A 27 7.78 -15.36 40.84
N THR A 28 8.37 -16.45 41.30
CA THR A 28 9.08 -17.41 40.43
C THR A 28 8.15 -18.16 39.48
N ARG A 29 6.86 -18.30 39.81
CA ARG A 29 5.84 -18.82 38.87
C ARG A 29 5.54 -17.83 37.75
N LEU A 30 5.36 -16.56 38.09
CA LEU A 30 5.11 -15.51 37.09
C LEU A 30 6.33 -15.32 36.16
N LEU A 31 7.53 -15.48 36.70
CA LEU A 31 8.79 -15.34 35.97
C LEU A 31 9.28 -16.64 35.32
N GLN A 32 8.50 -17.72 35.35
CA GLN A 32 8.93 -19.02 34.82
C GLN A 32 9.28 -18.94 33.33
N ASP A 33 8.50 -18.20 32.53
CA ASP A 33 8.79 -18.02 31.11
C ASP A 33 10.04 -17.16 30.88
N SER A 34 10.30 -16.20 31.76
CA SER A 34 11.49 -15.34 31.71
C SER A 34 12.78 -16.07 32.11
N LEU A 35 12.69 -17.13 32.91
CA LEU A 35 13.84 -17.85 33.44
C LEU A 35 13.85 -19.28 32.88
N GLY A 36 14.32 -19.47 31.65
CA GLY A 36 14.43 -20.77 30.99
C GLY A 36 13.25 -21.18 30.10
N GLY A 37 12.29 -20.28 29.86
CA GLY A 37 11.12 -20.51 29.00
C GLY A 37 11.17 -19.74 27.68
N ASN A 38 9.98 -19.35 27.19
CA ASN A 38 9.80 -18.62 25.94
C ASN A 38 9.72 -17.10 26.15
N SER A 39 10.86 -16.49 26.44
CA SER A 39 10.95 -15.04 26.62
C SER A 39 12.35 -14.52 26.31
N GLN A 40 12.45 -13.33 25.72
CA GLN A 40 13.69 -12.57 25.69
C GLN A 40 13.81 -11.80 27.00
N THR A 41 14.77 -12.18 27.83
CA THR A 41 14.87 -11.67 29.21
C THR A 41 16.17 -10.93 29.43
N ILE A 42 16.05 -9.72 30.01
CA ILE A 42 17.17 -8.87 30.41
C ILE A 42 17.09 -8.70 31.93
N MET A 43 18.22 -8.89 32.60
CA MET A 43 18.37 -8.60 34.02
C MET A 43 19.26 -7.37 34.18
N ILE A 44 18.77 -6.35 34.89
CA ILE A 44 19.55 -5.18 35.27
C ILE A 44 19.97 -5.35 36.73
N ALA A 45 21.28 -5.37 36.99
CA ALA A 45 21.84 -5.43 38.32
C ALA A 45 22.15 -4.02 38.83
N CYS A 46 21.39 -3.55 39.81
CA CYS A 46 21.62 -2.27 40.45
C CYS A 46 22.59 -2.45 41.63
N VAL A 47 23.72 -1.74 41.60
CA VAL A 47 24.77 -1.83 42.62
C VAL A 47 25.17 -0.44 43.10
N SER A 48 25.65 -0.36 44.34
CA SER A 48 26.16 0.87 44.95
C SER A 48 27.70 0.91 44.84
N PRO A 49 28.30 2.06 44.49
CA PRO A 49 29.75 2.23 44.45
C PRO A 49 30.35 2.48 45.85
N SER A 50 29.54 2.54 46.91
CA SER A 50 30.00 2.80 48.28
C SER A 50 30.70 1.58 48.88
N ASP A 51 31.83 1.80 49.56
CA ASP A 51 32.56 0.75 50.27
C ASP A 51 31.73 0.06 51.36
N ARG A 52 30.77 0.78 51.94
CA ARG A 52 29.85 0.22 52.96
C ARG A 52 28.97 -0.90 52.39
N ASP A 53 28.67 -0.82 51.09
CA ASP A 53 27.81 -1.76 50.40
C ASP A 53 28.61 -2.85 49.65
N PHE A 54 29.93 -2.91 49.85
CA PHE A 54 30.83 -3.80 49.11
C PHE A 54 30.35 -5.26 49.10
N MET A 55 29.93 -5.77 50.26
CA MET A 55 29.45 -7.16 50.38
C MET A 55 28.16 -7.41 49.59
N GLU A 56 27.21 -6.46 49.60
CA GLU A 56 25.95 -6.58 48.86
C GLU A 56 26.14 -6.39 47.36
N THR A 57 27.02 -5.47 46.96
CA THR A 57 27.46 -5.30 45.56
C THR A 57 28.09 -6.59 45.04
N LEU A 58 28.98 -7.22 45.82
CA LEU A 58 29.59 -8.50 45.44
C LEU A 58 28.54 -9.62 45.31
N ASN A 59 27.59 -9.71 46.24
CA ASN A 59 26.51 -10.71 46.18
C ASN A 59 25.62 -10.51 44.95
N THR A 60 25.27 -9.26 44.64
CA THR A 60 24.47 -8.89 43.46
C THR A 60 25.19 -9.24 42.16
N LEU A 61 26.49 -8.95 42.05
CA LEU A 61 27.29 -9.31 40.88
C LEU A 61 27.44 -10.83 40.71
N LYS A 62 27.67 -11.57 41.81
CA LYS A 62 27.67 -13.05 41.78
C LYS A 62 26.32 -13.60 41.32
N TYR A 63 25.24 -12.97 41.76
CA TYR A 63 23.90 -13.33 41.36
C TYR A 63 23.66 -13.10 39.86
N ALA A 64 24.01 -11.91 39.36
CA ALA A 64 23.91 -11.56 37.95
C ALA A 64 24.76 -12.49 37.06
N ASN A 65 25.96 -12.86 37.52
CA ASN A 65 26.83 -13.79 36.80
C ASN A 65 26.19 -15.18 36.63
N ARG A 66 25.48 -15.68 37.65
CA ARG A 66 24.71 -16.93 37.53
C ARG A 66 23.53 -16.78 36.57
N ALA A 67 22.80 -15.67 36.68
CA ALA A 67 21.64 -15.39 35.81
C ALA A 67 22.04 -15.30 34.34
N ARG A 68 23.23 -14.75 34.02
CA ARG A 68 23.77 -14.68 32.66
C ARG A 68 23.90 -16.04 31.96
N ASN A 69 24.09 -17.12 32.73
CA ASN A 69 24.29 -18.45 32.17
C ASN A 69 22.98 -19.15 31.76
N ILE A 70 21.83 -18.60 32.16
CA ILE A 70 20.51 -19.15 31.82
C ILE A 70 20.26 -18.97 30.32
N LYS A 71 19.78 -20.04 29.67
CA LYS A 71 19.43 -20.04 28.24
C LYS A 71 17.93 -20.23 28.07
N ASN A 72 17.28 -19.22 27.48
CA ASN A 72 15.87 -19.28 27.12
C ASN A 72 15.71 -19.85 25.71
N LYS A 73 14.57 -20.52 25.47
CA LYS A 73 14.19 -21.03 24.15
C LYS A 73 13.07 -20.16 23.61
N VAL A 74 13.47 -19.11 22.90
CA VAL A 74 12.52 -18.13 22.37
C VAL A 74 11.92 -18.62 21.06
N VAL A 75 10.59 -18.61 20.99
CA VAL A 75 9.78 -18.98 19.84
C VAL A 75 8.75 -17.87 19.60
N VAL A 76 8.54 -17.51 18.34
CA VAL A 76 7.53 -16.49 17.99
C VAL A 76 6.15 -17.02 18.39
N ASN A 77 5.46 -16.27 19.25
CA ASN A 77 4.10 -16.57 19.67
C ASN A 77 3.12 -16.24 18.54
N GLN A 78 3.08 -17.09 17.52
CA GLN A 78 2.00 -17.07 16.53
C GLN A 78 0.88 -17.99 17.02
N ASP A 79 -0.33 -17.46 17.09
CA ASP A 79 -1.50 -18.29 17.24
C ASP A 79 -1.58 -19.23 16.05
N LYS A 80 -1.54 -20.54 16.31
CA LYS A 80 -1.67 -21.58 15.27
C LYS A 80 -2.92 -21.35 14.43
N THR A 81 -4.00 -20.91 15.07
CA THR A 81 -5.26 -20.53 14.43
C THR A 81 -5.09 -19.35 13.49
N SER A 82 -4.41 -18.28 13.92
CA SER A 82 -4.16 -17.09 13.09
C SER A 82 -3.26 -17.41 11.90
N GLN A 83 -2.24 -18.25 12.09
CA GLN A 83 -1.37 -18.73 11.02
C GLN A 83 -2.15 -19.57 9.99
N GLN A 84 -2.99 -20.50 10.47
CA GLN A 84 -3.87 -21.31 9.62
C GLN A 84 -4.88 -20.45 8.87
N ILE A 85 -5.52 -19.49 9.52
CA ILE A 85 -6.46 -18.56 8.89
C ILE A 85 -5.76 -17.73 7.81
N SER A 86 -4.55 -17.23 8.06
CA SER A 86 -3.78 -16.48 7.06
C SER A 86 -3.43 -17.35 5.85
N ALA A 87 -2.99 -18.59 6.07
CA ALA A 87 -2.67 -19.51 5.00
C ALA A 87 -3.91 -19.88 4.17
N LEU A 88 -5.04 -20.18 4.82
CA LEU A 88 -6.30 -20.47 4.16
C LEU A 88 -6.82 -19.27 3.36
N ARG A 89 -6.72 -18.04 3.89
CA ARG A 89 -7.11 -16.82 3.18
C ARG A 89 -6.27 -16.60 1.92
N ALA A 90 -4.96 -16.83 2.00
CA ALA A 90 -4.07 -16.72 0.85
C ALA A 90 -4.44 -17.75 -0.23
N GLU A 91 -4.74 -18.98 0.17
CA GLU A 91 -5.14 -20.04 -0.77
C GLU A 91 -6.51 -19.76 -1.41
N ILE A 92 -7.48 -19.28 -0.63
CA ILE A 92 -8.78 -18.84 -1.17
C ILE A 92 -8.58 -17.74 -2.21
N ALA A 93 -7.74 -16.73 -1.92
CA ALA A 93 -7.47 -15.66 -2.88
C ALA A 93 -6.81 -16.18 -4.17
N ARG A 94 -5.85 -17.11 -4.05
CA ARG A 94 -5.19 -17.76 -5.19
C ARG A 94 -6.19 -18.50 -6.07
N LEU A 95 -7.01 -19.36 -5.46
CA LEU A 95 -8.03 -20.15 -6.16
C LEU A 95 -9.12 -19.27 -6.78
N GLN A 96 -9.52 -18.19 -6.11
CA GLN A 96 -10.49 -17.23 -6.66
C GLN A 96 -9.93 -16.52 -7.90
N MET A 97 -8.65 -16.13 -7.88
CA MET A 97 -7.98 -15.53 -9.03
C MET A 97 -7.89 -16.51 -10.20
N GLU A 98 -7.50 -17.75 -9.92
CA GLU A 98 -7.42 -18.82 -10.92
C GLU A 98 -8.78 -19.11 -11.56
N LEU A 99 -9.84 -19.20 -10.76
CA LEU A 99 -11.22 -19.33 -11.26
C LEU A 99 -11.68 -18.13 -12.09
N MET A 100 -11.26 -16.90 -11.74
CA MET A 100 -11.52 -15.73 -12.58
C MET A 100 -10.82 -15.85 -13.94
N GLU A 101 -9.58 -16.33 -13.97
CA GLU A 101 -8.85 -16.55 -15.24
C GLU A 101 -9.52 -17.62 -16.11
N TYR A 102 -10.03 -18.70 -15.51
CA TYR A 102 -10.83 -19.71 -16.22
C TYR A 102 -12.15 -19.15 -16.74
N LYS A 103 -12.91 -18.40 -15.91
CA LYS A 103 -14.19 -17.79 -16.32
C LYS A 103 -14.02 -16.71 -17.39
N ALA A 104 -12.90 -15.98 -17.37
CA ALA A 104 -12.56 -15.01 -18.41
C ALA A 104 -12.09 -15.67 -19.71
N GLY A 105 -11.97 -17.00 -19.76
CA GLY A 105 -11.45 -17.74 -20.90
C GLY A 105 -9.96 -17.49 -21.15
N LYS A 106 -9.24 -16.96 -20.14
CA LYS A 106 -7.81 -16.65 -20.20
C LYS A 106 -6.98 -17.93 -19.99
N ARG A 107 -7.42 -18.79 -19.08
CA ARG A 107 -6.92 -20.17 -18.92
C ARG A 107 -7.91 -21.14 -19.54
N VAL A 108 -7.40 -22.16 -20.22
CA VAL A 108 -8.16 -23.24 -20.84
C VAL A 108 -7.51 -24.57 -20.49
N ILE A 109 -8.33 -25.59 -20.27
CA ILE A 109 -7.87 -26.96 -20.04
C ILE A 109 -8.02 -27.69 -21.37
N GLY A 110 -6.91 -28.20 -21.90
CA GLY A 110 -6.91 -29.06 -23.09
C GLY A 110 -7.60 -30.41 -22.81
N GLU A 111 -8.00 -31.14 -23.85
CA GLU A 111 -8.63 -32.48 -23.71
C GLU A 111 -7.72 -33.50 -22.99
N ASP A 112 -6.42 -33.24 -22.96
CA ASP A 112 -5.37 -33.99 -22.27
C ASP A 112 -5.15 -33.55 -20.81
N GLY A 113 -5.93 -32.59 -20.31
CA GLY A 113 -5.82 -32.03 -18.97
C GLY A 113 -4.68 -31.02 -18.80
N SER A 114 -4.03 -30.61 -19.90
CA SER A 114 -2.96 -29.60 -19.85
C SER A 114 -3.53 -28.20 -19.64
N GLU A 115 -2.97 -27.46 -18.67
CA GLU A 115 -3.31 -26.05 -18.47
C GLU A 115 -2.61 -25.18 -19.52
N GLY A 116 -3.41 -24.54 -20.38
CA GLY A 116 -2.94 -23.61 -21.40
C GLY A 116 -3.50 -22.20 -21.19
N TYR A 117 -2.78 -21.20 -21.70
CA TYR A 117 -3.36 -19.88 -21.89
C TYR A 117 -4.09 -19.83 -23.23
N SER A 118 -5.27 -19.21 -23.25
CA SER A 118 -6.05 -19.06 -24.48
C SER A 118 -5.37 -18.07 -25.43
N ASP A 119 -4.95 -18.56 -26.59
CA ASP A 119 -4.42 -17.72 -27.67
C ASP A 119 -5.46 -16.67 -28.12
N LEU A 120 -6.74 -17.04 -28.10
CA LEU A 120 -7.86 -16.15 -28.44
C LEU A 120 -8.02 -15.00 -27.42
N PHE A 121 -7.76 -15.27 -26.13
CA PHE A 121 -7.77 -14.23 -25.10
C PHE A 121 -6.60 -13.27 -25.26
N ARG A 122 -5.41 -13.81 -25.57
CA ARG A 122 -4.21 -13.02 -25.83
C ARG A 122 -4.37 -12.13 -27.06
N GLU A 123 -4.97 -12.65 -28.12
CA GLU A 123 -5.29 -11.89 -29.33
C GLU A 123 -6.33 -10.79 -29.05
N ASN A 124 -7.41 -11.10 -28.33
CA ASN A 124 -8.40 -10.10 -27.90
C ASN A 124 -7.78 -8.98 -27.07
N ALA A 125 -6.85 -9.29 -26.17
CA ALA A 125 -6.17 -8.28 -25.36
C ALA A 125 -5.31 -7.33 -26.22
N MET A 126 -4.62 -7.87 -27.24
CA MET A 126 -3.86 -7.06 -28.20
C MET A 126 -4.79 -6.19 -29.06
N LEU A 127 -5.87 -6.76 -29.59
CA LEU A 127 -6.86 -6.04 -30.39
C LEU A 127 -7.57 -4.94 -29.60
N GLN A 128 -7.88 -5.17 -28.32
CA GLN A 128 -8.43 -4.14 -27.43
C GLN A 128 -7.44 -3.00 -27.20
N LYS A 129 -6.15 -3.32 -27.03
CA LYS A 129 -5.10 -2.31 -26.88
C LYS A 129 -4.95 -1.48 -28.15
N GLU A 130 -4.91 -2.11 -29.32
CA GLU A 130 -4.87 -1.40 -30.61
C GLU A 130 -6.12 -0.53 -30.83
N ASN A 131 -7.31 -1.05 -30.55
CA ASN A 131 -8.54 -0.27 -30.60
C ASN A 131 -8.48 0.96 -29.70
N SER A 132 -7.96 0.82 -28.47
CA SER A 132 -7.82 1.95 -27.56
C SER A 132 -6.87 3.03 -28.11
N ALA A 133 -5.75 2.62 -28.71
CA ALA A 133 -4.78 3.52 -29.32
C ALA A 133 -5.35 4.23 -30.56
N LEU A 134 -6.07 3.49 -31.41
CA LEU A 134 -6.76 4.04 -32.58
C LEU A 134 -7.82 5.05 -32.16
N ARG A 135 -8.63 4.73 -31.13
CA ARG A 135 -9.63 5.67 -30.58
C ARG A 135 -8.99 6.95 -30.07
N MET A 136 -7.85 6.87 -29.37
CA MET A 136 -7.11 8.06 -28.95
C MET A 136 -6.61 8.89 -30.14
N ARG A 137 -6.08 8.25 -31.19
CA ARG A 137 -5.65 8.97 -32.40
C ARG A 137 -6.81 9.65 -33.12
N VAL A 138 -7.93 8.96 -33.29
CA VAL A 138 -9.14 9.54 -33.91
C VAL A 138 -9.60 10.76 -33.12
N LYS A 139 -9.62 10.66 -31.79
CA LYS A 139 -9.99 11.79 -30.92
C LYS A 139 -9.04 12.99 -31.11
N ALA A 140 -7.73 12.77 -31.07
CA ALA A 140 -6.75 13.83 -31.26
C ALA A 140 -6.85 14.48 -32.66
N MET A 141 -7.12 13.68 -33.69
CA MET A 141 -7.31 14.18 -35.06
C MET A 141 -8.60 15.00 -35.18
N GLN A 142 -9.69 14.59 -34.51
CA GLN A 142 -10.93 15.36 -34.46
C GLN A 142 -10.72 16.72 -33.79
N GLU A 143 -10.01 16.75 -32.66
CA GLU A 143 -9.66 17.99 -31.97
C GLU A 143 -8.83 18.94 -32.86
N ALA A 144 -7.92 18.41 -33.68
CA ALA A 144 -7.16 19.20 -34.64
C ALA A 144 -8.04 19.78 -35.78
N ILE A 145 -8.99 19.00 -36.29
CA ILE A 145 -9.96 19.47 -37.31
C ILE A 145 -10.80 20.62 -36.73
N ASP A 146 -11.30 20.47 -35.52
CA ASP A 146 -12.12 21.50 -34.86
C ASP A 146 -11.32 22.79 -34.63
N ALA A 147 -10.04 22.68 -34.25
CA ALA A 147 -9.15 23.83 -34.10
C ALA A 147 -8.92 24.57 -35.44
N ILE A 148 -8.72 23.84 -36.54
CA ILE A 148 -8.56 24.42 -37.88
C ILE A 148 -9.85 25.12 -38.31
N ASN A 149 -11.01 24.47 -38.14
CA ASN A 149 -12.31 25.05 -38.48
C ASN A 149 -12.57 26.36 -37.73
N ASN A 150 -12.28 26.40 -36.43
CA ASN A 150 -12.40 27.62 -35.62
C ASN A 150 -11.46 28.74 -36.10
N ARG A 151 -10.27 28.40 -36.60
CA ARG A 151 -9.35 29.40 -37.13
C ARG A 151 -9.79 29.93 -38.49
N VAL A 152 -10.36 29.08 -39.34
CA VAL A 152 -10.95 29.49 -40.62
C VAL A 152 -12.12 30.43 -40.38
N THR A 153 -13.05 30.09 -39.49
CA THR A 153 -14.19 30.98 -39.17
C THR A 153 -13.74 32.32 -38.59
N HIS A 154 -12.72 32.32 -37.73
CA HIS A 154 -12.13 33.55 -37.20
C HIS A 154 -11.55 34.44 -38.32
N LEU A 155 -10.73 33.88 -39.21
CA LEU A 155 -10.16 34.62 -40.33
C LEU A 155 -11.23 35.19 -41.27
N MET A 156 -12.27 34.39 -41.59
CA MET A 156 -13.40 34.86 -42.39
C MET A 156 -14.12 36.05 -41.74
N SER A 157 -14.34 36.02 -40.42
CA SER A 157 -14.93 37.15 -39.70
C SER A 157 -14.05 38.40 -39.69
N GLN A 158 -12.72 38.22 -39.59
CA GLN A 158 -11.76 39.32 -39.63
C GLN A 158 -11.73 39.97 -41.02
N GLU A 159 -11.77 39.16 -42.08
CA GLU A 159 -11.81 39.63 -43.47
C GLU A 159 -13.13 40.37 -43.77
N ALA A 160 -14.26 39.85 -43.30
CA ALA A 160 -15.56 40.53 -43.38
C ALA A 160 -15.56 41.89 -42.66
N ASN A 161 -14.98 41.96 -41.45
CA ASN A 161 -14.83 43.22 -40.70
C ASN A 161 -13.91 44.21 -41.41
N LEU A 162 -12.81 43.75 -42.00
CA LEU A 162 -11.89 44.58 -42.78
C LEU A 162 -12.56 45.13 -44.06
N MET A 163 -13.39 44.33 -44.73
CA MET A 163 -14.19 44.80 -45.87
C MET A 163 -15.21 45.86 -45.44
N LEU A 164 -15.92 45.66 -44.32
CA LEU A 164 -16.84 46.65 -43.76
C LEU A 164 -16.12 47.96 -43.40
N ALA A 165 -14.94 47.88 -42.78
CA ALA A 165 -14.15 49.06 -42.44
C ALA A 165 -13.67 49.83 -43.69
N LYS A 166 -13.29 49.12 -44.77
CA LYS A 166 -12.94 49.76 -46.06
C LYS A 166 -14.14 50.37 -46.78
N ALA A 167 -15.33 49.79 -46.63
CA ALA A 167 -16.56 50.37 -47.17
C ALA A 167 -17.04 51.61 -46.39
N GLY A 168 -16.68 51.71 -45.10
CA GLY A 168 -17.06 52.81 -44.20
C GLY A 168 -16.49 54.18 -44.53
N ASP A 169 -15.38 54.26 -45.28
CA ASP A 169 -14.74 55.54 -45.65
C ASP A 169 -15.42 56.22 -46.87
N GLY A 170 -16.35 55.52 -47.54
CA GLY A 170 -16.96 55.99 -48.78
C GLY A 170 -18.42 56.44 -48.68
N ASN A 171 -19.10 56.33 -47.53
CA ASN A 171 -20.56 56.56 -47.53
C ASN A 171 -21.19 56.91 -46.17
N GLU A 172 -20.70 57.97 -45.51
CA GLU A 172 -21.39 58.60 -44.37
C GLU A 172 -22.87 58.91 -44.65
N ALA A 173 -23.22 59.20 -45.91
CA ALA A 173 -24.59 59.45 -46.34
C ALA A 173 -25.50 58.21 -46.19
N ILE A 174 -25.00 57.00 -46.46
CA ILE A 174 -25.76 55.76 -46.28
C ILE A 174 -25.89 55.43 -44.79
N GLY A 175 -24.85 55.67 -43.99
CA GLY A 175 -24.90 55.50 -42.53
C GLY A 175 -25.98 56.37 -41.87
N ALA A 176 -26.08 57.64 -42.29
CA ALA A 176 -27.12 58.56 -41.82
C ALA A 176 -28.53 58.14 -42.26
N LEU A 177 -28.68 57.59 -43.48
CA LEU A 177 -29.96 57.09 -43.98
C LEU A 177 -30.44 55.86 -43.21
N ILE A 178 -29.55 54.92 -42.90
CA ILE A 178 -29.86 53.72 -42.12
C ILE A 178 -30.24 54.10 -40.68
N GLN A 179 -29.52 55.04 -40.05
CA GLN A 179 -29.90 55.53 -38.71
C GLN A 179 -31.27 56.21 -38.70
N ASN A 180 -31.62 56.99 -39.73
CA ASN A 180 -32.94 57.58 -39.85
C ASN A 180 -34.03 56.51 -39.98
N TYR A 181 -33.82 55.48 -40.80
CA TYR A 181 -34.78 54.38 -40.93
C TYR A 181 -34.94 53.57 -39.63
N ILE A 182 -33.87 53.32 -38.88
CA ILE A 182 -33.94 52.62 -37.60
C ILE A 182 -34.76 53.44 -36.59
N ARG A 183 -34.53 54.76 -36.52
CA ARG A 183 -35.29 55.66 -35.65
C ARG A 183 -36.77 55.73 -36.03
N GLU A 184 -37.08 55.76 -37.32
CA GLU A 184 -38.45 55.80 -37.83
C GLU A 184 -39.21 54.49 -37.52
N ILE A 185 -38.52 53.34 -37.54
CA ILE A 185 -39.09 52.05 -37.12
C ILE A 185 -39.34 51.99 -35.60
N GLU A 186 -38.48 52.63 -34.79
CA GLU A 186 -38.67 52.73 -33.33
C GLU A 186 -39.81 53.68 -32.94
N GLU A 187 -40.04 54.76 -33.67
CA GLU A 187 -41.18 55.68 -33.44
C GLU A 187 -42.54 55.10 -33.88
N LEU A 188 -42.54 54.09 -34.76
CA LEU A 188 -43.74 53.37 -35.21
C LEU A 188 -44.13 52.19 -34.29
N ARG A 189 -43.37 51.94 -33.21
CA ARG A 189 -43.65 50.92 -32.18
C ARG A 189 -44.26 51.53 -30.93
#